data_AF-A0A2E6HRS1-F1
#
_entry.id   AF-A0A2E6HRS1-F1
#
_cell.length_a   1.000
_cell.length_b   1.000
_cell.length_c   1.000
_cell.angle_alpha   90.00
_cell.angle_beta   90.00
_cell.angle_gamma   90.00
#
_symmetry.space_group_name_H-M   'P 1'
#
loop_
_entity.id
_entity.type
_entity.pdbx_description
1 polymer ?
#
loop_
_entity_poly.entity_id
_entity_poly.type
_entity_poly.pdbx_seq_one_letter_code
_entity_poly.pdbx_strand_id
1 'polypeptide(L)'
;MDWEHLAIVAQICTGLATLVVALFLAAQIRLQMRALDRSHEDAERELLFSSREMAQSLLTARNTNDSLFNAVNKGFTGMENLESSDERLRYFTYMRSIYQWIITDWRLGRHLKNYDDFLDDIRNILAPIGGRDYYKQYGRDRFRLVSDELVFIADQIYEELRDSTVFSNVNENVTAKN
;
A
#
# COMPACT_ATOMS: atom_id res chain seq x y z
N MET A 1 -15.12 64.92 -35.63
CA MET A 1 -14.09 64.05 -36.22
C MET A 1 -13.00 63.67 -35.21
N ASP A 2 -12.60 64.55 -34.27
CA ASP A 2 -11.54 64.24 -33.28
C ASP A 2 -11.86 63.12 -32.27
N TRP A 3 -13.13 62.91 -31.94
CA TRP A 3 -13.56 61.88 -30.98
C TRP A 3 -13.37 60.44 -31.49
N GLU A 4 -13.44 60.19 -32.81
CA GLU A 4 -13.21 58.86 -33.38
C GLU A 4 -11.73 58.44 -33.27
N HIS A 5 -10.82 59.36 -33.56
CA HIS A 5 -9.38 59.10 -33.43
C HIS A 5 -8.99 58.82 -31.97
N LEU A 6 -9.57 59.58 -31.02
CA LEU A 6 -9.37 59.35 -29.59
C LEU A 6 -9.91 57.98 -29.16
N ALA A 7 -11.09 57.59 -29.64
CA ALA A 7 -11.70 56.29 -29.33
C ALA A 7 -10.86 55.11 -29.87
N ILE A 8 -10.31 55.24 -31.08
CA ILE A 8 -9.43 54.22 -31.69
C ILE A 8 -8.14 54.06 -30.85
N VAL A 9 -7.52 55.17 -30.46
CA VAL A 9 -6.31 55.13 -29.61
C VAL A 9 -6.61 54.50 -28.25
N ALA A 10 -7.72 54.88 -27.62
CA ALA A 10 -8.14 54.31 -26.35
C ALA A 10 -8.37 52.79 -26.45
N GLN A 11 -9.02 52.31 -27.51
CA GLN A 11 -9.28 50.90 -27.72
C GLN A 11 -7.99 50.09 -27.95
N ILE A 12 -7.02 50.65 -28.68
CA ILE A 12 -5.70 50.02 -28.85
C ILE A 12 -4.99 49.92 -27.50
N CYS A 13 -5.01 50.99 -26.69
CA CYS A 13 -4.44 50.98 -25.34
C CYS A 13 -5.11 49.94 -24.44
N THR A 14 -6.44 49.84 -24.46
CA THR A 14 -7.19 48.83 -23.71
C THR A 14 -6.85 47.41 -24.19
N GLY A 15 -6.82 47.17 -25.50
CA GLY A 15 -6.45 45.88 -26.07
C GLY A 15 -5.03 45.46 -25.70
N LEU A 16 -4.08 46.41 -25.69
CA LEU A 16 -2.71 46.16 -25.27
C LEU A 16 -2.63 45.86 -23.77
N ALA A 17 -3.39 46.57 -22.94
CA ALA A 17 -3.50 46.27 -21.51
C ALA A 17 -4.07 44.85 -21.28
N THR A 18 -5.13 44.47 -21.99
CA THR A 18 -5.69 43.11 -21.91
C THR A 18 -4.69 42.05 -22.37
N LEU A 19 -3.93 42.32 -23.44
CA LEU A 19 -2.90 41.41 -23.94
C LEU A 19 -1.79 41.18 -22.90
N VAL A 20 -1.32 42.25 -22.25
CA VAL A 20 -0.30 42.15 -21.20
C VAL A 20 -0.81 41.29 -20.02
N VAL A 21 -2.03 41.53 -19.57
CA VAL A 21 -2.66 40.73 -18.50
C VAL A 21 -2.81 39.27 -18.93
N ALA A 22 -3.25 39.01 -20.16
CA ALA A 22 -3.40 37.66 -20.68
C ALA A 22 -2.06 36.90 -20.76
N LEU A 23 -0.99 37.56 -21.19
CA LEU A 23 0.36 36.98 -21.20
C LEU A 23 0.86 36.66 -19.79
N PHE A 24 0.59 37.55 -18.83
CA PHE A 24 0.94 37.33 -17.43
C PHE A 24 0.18 36.12 -16.85
N LEU A 25 -1.13 36.02 -17.07
CA LEU A 25 -1.93 34.86 -16.67
C LEU A 25 -1.45 33.56 -17.32
N ALA A 26 -1.13 33.59 -18.62
CA ALA A 26 -0.60 32.42 -19.32
C ALA A 26 0.75 31.96 -18.72
N ALA A 27 1.62 32.90 -18.34
CA ALA A 27 2.86 32.59 -17.64
C ALA A 27 2.60 31.99 -16.24
N GLN A 28 1.63 32.54 -15.49
CA GLN A 28 1.23 32.01 -14.19
C GLN A 28 0.71 30.57 -14.30
N ILE A 29 -0.17 30.29 -15.26
CA ILE A 29 -0.71 28.93 -15.49
C ILE A 29 0.43 27.95 -15.75
N ARG A 30 1.41 28.31 -16.59
CA ARG A 30 2.57 27.43 -16.84
C ARG A 30 3.40 27.15 -15.59
N LEU A 31 3.58 28.14 -14.71
CA LEU A 31 4.28 27.95 -13.44
C LEU A 31 3.48 27.07 -12.48
N GLN A 32 2.16 27.26 -12.42
CA GLN A 32 1.25 26.47 -11.59
C GLN A 32 1.20 25.01 -12.04
N MET A 33 1.14 24.73 -13.35
CA MET A 33 1.19 23.36 -13.87
C MET A 33 2.47 22.64 -13.42
N ARG A 34 3.63 23.29 -13.54
CA ARG A 34 4.90 22.72 -13.07
C ARG A 34 4.93 22.49 -11.56
N ALA A 35 4.33 23.38 -10.78
CA ALA A 35 4.23 23.21 -9.33
C ALA A 35 3.29 22.06 -8.95
N LEU A 36 2.17 21.92 -9.67
CA LEU A 36 1.22 20.85 -9.50
C LEU A 36 1.84 19.49 -9.85
N ASP A 37 2.58 19.40 -10.97
CA ASP A 37 3.27 18.18 -11.38
C ASP A 37 4.26 17.72 -10.29
N ARG A 38 5.06 18.66 -9.75
CA ARG A 38 5.97 18.35 -8.63
C ARG A 38 5.21 17.93 -7.38
N SER A 39 4.13 18.62 -7.04
CA SER A 39 3.31 18.28 -5.88
C SER A 39 2.67 16.89 -6.03
N HIS A 40 2.32 16.49 -7.25
CA HIS A 40 1.79 15.15 -7.52
C HIS A 40 2.87 14.09 -7.33
N GLU A 41 4.06 14.32 -7.88
CA GLU A 41 5.20 13.42 -7.70
C GLU A 41 5.61 13.28 -6.23
N ASP A 42 5.65 14.38 -5.48
CA ASP A 42 5.96 14.36 -4.05
C ASP A 42 4.87 13.65 -3.24
N ALA A 43 3.59 13.86 -3.55
CA ALA A 43 2.50 13.15 -2.91
C ALA A 43 2.55 11.63 -3.17
N GLU A 44 2.86 11.21 -4.40
CA GLU A 44 3.06 9.79 -4.71
C GLU A 44 4.21 9.19 -3.89
N ARG A 45 5.35 9.91 -3.79
CA ARG A 45 6.50 9.46 -2.99
C ARG A 45 6.15 9.36 -1.52
N GLU A 46 5.46 10.36 -0.96
CA GLU A 46 5.04 10.35 0.44
C GLU A 46 4.12 9.17 0.76
N LEU A 47 3.15 8.87 -0.11
CA LEU A 47 2.26 7.72 0.05
C LEU A 47 3.04 6.39 0.03
N LEU A 48 4.02 6.26 -0.87
CA LEU A 48 4.89 5.08 -0.93
C LEU A 48 5.75 4.94 0.34
N PHE A 49 6.33 6.04 0.83
CA PHE A 49 7.10 6.04 2.07
C PHE A 49 6.23 5.66 3.27
N SER A 50 5.04 6.24 3.38
CA SER A 50 4.10 5.94 4.47
C SER A 50 3.68 4.47 4.48
N SER A 51 3.43 3.87 3.31
CA SER A 51 3.12 2.45 3.23
C SER A 51 4.30 1.56 3.66
N ARG A 52 5.52 1.89 3.23
CA ARG A 52 6.73 1.16 3.66
C ARG A 52 6.99 1.33 5.15
N GLU A 53 6.73 2.50 5.71
CA GLU A 53 6.80 2.75 7.15
C GLU A 53 5.76 1.90 7.90
N MET A 54 4.54 1.76 7.39
CA MET A 54 3.54 0.87 7.96
C MET A 54 4.05 -0.59 8.00
N ALA A 55 4.62 -1.10 6.90
CA ALA A 55 5.20 -2.43 6.85
C ALA A 55 6.33 -2.61 7.89
N GLN A 56 7.26 -1.66 7.95
CA GLN A 56 8.39 -1.69 8.89
C GLN A 56 7.93 -1.58 10.34
N SER A 57 6.89 -0.80 10.62
CA SER A 57 6.33 -0.65 11.97
C SER A 57 5.72 -1.97 12.46
N LEU A 58 5.05 -2.73 11.58
CA LEU A 58 4.49 -4.05 11.92
C LEU A 58 5.59 -5.07 12.22
N LEU A 59 6.66 -5.08 11.41
CA LEU A 59 7.82 -5.96 11.66
C LEU A 59 8.53 -5.59 12.97
N THR A 60 8.73 -4.31 13.22
CA THR A 60 9.35 -3.81 14.45
C THR A 60 8.49 -4.15 15.67
N ALA A 61 7.17 -3.95 15.60
CA ALA A 61 6.25 -4.29 16.68
C ALA A 61 6.26 -5.78 17.01
N ARG A 62 6.31 -6.64 15.98
CA ARG A 62 6.46 -8.10 16.16
C ARG A 62 7.77 -8.45 16.85
N ASN A 63 8.88 -7.85 16.43
CA ASN A 63 10.22 -8.26 16.88
C ASN A 63 10.65 -7.61 18.22
N THR A 64 9.97 -6.55 18.67
CA THR A 64 10.28 -5.88 19.94
C THR A 64 9.35 -6.31 21.09
N ASN A 65 8.28 -7.05 20.79
CA ASN A 65 7.32 -7.51 21.79
C ASN A 65 7.27 -9.05 21.81
N ASP A 66 7.92 -9.65 22.81
CA ASP A 66 8.02 -11.10 22.96
C ASP A 66 6.66 -11.82 22.96
N SER A 67 5.64 -11.22 23.60
CA SER A 67 4.30 -11.81 23.62
C SER A 67 3.66 -11.86 22.24
N LEU A 68 3.86 -10.81 21.43
CA LEU A 68 3.37 -10.75 20.05
C LEU A 68 4.20 -11.68 19.16
N PHE A 69 5.53 -11.68 19.31
CA PHE A 69 6.43 -12.58 18.59
C PHE A 69 6.02 -14.05 18.77
N ASN A 70 5.83 -14.47 20.02
CA ASN A 70 5.46 -15.85 20.35
C ASN A 70 4.07 -16.21 19.83
N ALA A 71 3.07 -15.34 20.01
CA ALA A 71 1.73 -15.55 19.46
C ALA A 71 1.75 -15.67 17.93
N VAL A 72 2.51 -14.81 17.24
CA VAL A 72 2.61 -14.86 15.78
C VAL A 72 3.33 -16.10 15.30
N ASN A 73 4.43 -16.50 15.94
CA ASN A 73 5.15 -17.71 15.57
C ASN A 73 4.30 -18.97 15.77
N LYS A 74 3.56 -19.08 16.89
CA LYS A 74 2.60 -20.16 17.11
C LYS A 74 1.49 -20.16 16.07
N GLY A 75 0.93 -18.98 15.78
CA GLY A 75 -0.10 -18.83 14.76
C GLY A 75 0.41 -19.26 13.39
N PHE A 76 1.65 -18.93 13.03
CA PHE A 76 2.28 -19.31 11.77
C PHE A 76 2.50 -20.81 11.59
N THR A 77 2.67 -21.59 12.66
CA THR A 77 2.71 -23.06 12.57
C THR A 77 1.33 -23.69 12.42
N GLY A 78 0.25 -22.93 12.64
CA GLY A 78 -1.15 -23.36 12.49
C GLY A 78 -2.03 -22.59 13.47
N MET A 79 -3.19 -22.09 13.02
CA MET A 79 -4.07 -21.27 13.87
C MET A 79 -4.66 -22.06 15.05
N GLU A 80 -4.73 -23.37 14.96
CA GLU A 80 -5.16 -24.29 16.01
C GLU A 80 -4.21 -24.33 17.22
N ASN A 81 -2.93 -23.98 17.02
CA ASN A 81 -1.92 -23.93 18.09
C ASN A 81 -2.10 -22.72 19.03
N LEU A 82 -3.01 -21.81 18.70
CA LEU A 82 -3.34 -20.65 19.52
C LEU A 82 -4.36 -21.08 20.59
N GLU A 83 -3.86 -21.49 21.74
CA GLU A 83 -4.69 -22.02 22.83
C GLU A 83 -5.39 -20.92 23.63
N SER A 84 -4.67 -19.82 23.91
CA SER A 84 -5.21 -18.72 24.71
C SER A 84 -5.93 -17.67 23.88
N SER A 85 -6.97 -17.05 24.46
CA SER A 85 -7.70 -15.95 23.83
C SER A 85 -6.81 -14.74 23.54
N ASP A 86 -5.80 -14.47 24.38
CA ASP A 86 -4.85 -13.37 24.19
C ASP A 86 -3.92 -13.62 22.99
N GLU A 87 -3.36 -14.83 22.86
CA GLU A 87 -2.53 -15.20 21.70
C GLU A 87 -3.34 -15.11 20.39
N ARG A 88 -4.59 -15.62 20.40
CA ARG A 88 -5.51 -15.47 19.27
C ARG A 88 -5.69 -14.00 18.92
N LEU A 89 -6.07 -13.17 19.88
CA LEU A 89 -6.33 -11.75 19.64
C LEU A 89 -5.10 -11.04 19.04
N ARG A 90 -3.90 -11.30 19.58
CA ARG A 90 -2.64 -10.75 19.06
C ARG A 90 -2.38 -11.18 17.63
N TYR A 91 -2.50 -12.48 17.34
CA TYR A 91 -2.31 -13.03 16.01
C TYR A 91 -3.32 -12.47 14.99
N PHE A 92 -4.62 -12.53 15.30
CA PHE A 92 -5.67 -12.04 14.41
C PHE A 92 -5.53 -10.54 14.12
N THR A 93 -5.13 -9.75 15.14
CA THR A 93 -4.90 -8.31 14.97
C THR A 93 -3.68 -8.05 14.09
N TYR A 94 -2.58 -8.78 14.31
CA TYR A 94 -1.38 -8.68 13.49
C TYR A 94 -1.66 -9.02 12.01
N MET A 95 -2.31 -10.17 11.78
CA MET A 95 -2.71 -10.59 10.44
C MET A 95 -3.66 -9.59 9.79
N ARG A 96 -4.65 -9.08 10.53
CA ARG A 96 -5.57 -8.05 10.02
C ARG A 96 -4.80 -6.80 9.58
N SER A 97 -3.81 -6.35 10.34
CA SER A 97 -3.00 -5.18 10.01
C SER A 97 -2.15 -5.39 8.77
N ILE A 98 -1.57 -6.58 8.59
CA ILE A 98 -0.83 -6.93 7.37
C ILE A 98 -1.76 -6.92 6.14
N TYR A 99 -2.93 -7.54 6.23
CA TYR A 99 -3.88 -7.54 5.13
C TYR A 99 -4.36 -6.13 4.78
N GLN A 100 -4.55 -5.27 5.81
CA GLN A 100 -4.88 -3.87 5.60
C GLN A 100 -3.76 -3.13 4.87
N TRP A 101 -2.51 -3.40 5.21
CA TRP A 101 -1.36 -2.84 4.52
C TRP A 101 -1.31 -3.26 3.04
N ILE A 102 -1.47 -4.55 2.72
CA ILE A 102 -1.53 -5.02 1.31
C ILE A 102 -2.66 -4.34 0.54
N ILE A 103 -3.84 -4.25 1.15
CA ILE A 103 -4.99 -3.59 0.52
C ILE A 103 -4.68 -2.12 0.23
N THR A 104 -4.04 -1.43 1.16
CA THR A 104 -3.59 -0.05 0.96
C THR A 104 -2.58 0.02 -0.19
N ASP A 105 -1.58 -0.87 -0.21
CA ASP A 105 -0.58 -0.93 -1.30
C ASP A 105 -1.18 -1.25 -2.66
N TRP A 106 -2.19 -2.12 -2.71
CA TRP A 106 -2.96 -2.39 -3.92
C TRP A 106 -3.66 -1.12 -4.43
N ARG A 107 -4.35 -0.39 -3.54
CA ARG A 107 -5.07 0.85 -3.86
C ARG A 107 -4.15 1.98 -4.31
N LEU A 108 -2.93 2.02 -3.78
CA LEU A 108 -1.89 2.97 -4.21
C LEU A 108 -1.25 2.61 -5.56
N GLY A 109 -1.62 1.48 -6.16
CA GLY A 109 -1.09 1.06 -7.46
C GLY A 109 0.37 0.61 -7.41
N ARG A 110 0.91 0.24 -6.24
CA ARG A 110 2.32 -0.17 -6.10
C ARG A 110 2.66 -1.38 -6.99
N HIS A 111 1.69 -2.29 -7.15
CA HIS A 111 1.77 -3.45 -8.04
C HIS A 111 2.04 -3.07 -9.51
N LEU A 112 1.67 -1.86 -9.95
CA LEU A 112 1.95 -1.37 -11.30
C LEU A 112 3.42 -0.97 -11.49
N LYS A 113 4.07 -0.53 -10.42
CA LYS A 113 5.47 -0.06 -10.43
C LYS A 113 6.45 -1.18 -10.09
N ASN A 114 6.09 -2.04 -9.14
CA ASN A 114 6.93 -3.16 -8.72
C ASN A 114 6.07 -4.38 -8.37
N TYR A 115 5.75 -5.16 -9.41
CA TYR A 115 4.85 -6.31 -9.31
C TYR A 115 5.47 -7.46 -8.51
N ASP A 116 6.76 -7.75 -8.74
CA ASP A 116 7.45 -8.87 -8.09
C ASP A 116 7.53 -8.68 -6.57
N ASP A 117 7.92 -7.48 -6.09
CA ASP A 117 7.89 -7.14 -4.66
C ASP A 117 6.50 -7.37 -4.03
N PHE A 118 5.44 -7.02 -4.77
CA PHE A 118 4.07 -7.19 -4.29
C PHE A 118 3.66 -8.67 -4.20
N LEU A 119 4.06 -9.48 -5.19
CA LEU A 119 3.86 -10.92 -5.14
C LEU A 119 4.60 -11.55 -3.96
N ASP A 120 5.84 -11.12 -3.72
CA ASP A 120 6.65 -11.63 -2.62
C ASP A 120 6.06 -11.26 -1.25
N ASP A 121 5.47 -10.08 -1.10
CA ASP A 121 4.73 -9.72 0.12
C ASP A 121 3.55 -10.66 0.38
N ILE A 122 2.75 -10.98 -0.64
CA ILE A 122 1.65 -11.96 -0.52
C ILE A 122 2.20 -13.35 -0.23
N ARG A 123 3.25 -13.80 -0.91
CA ARG A 123 3.91 -15.09 -0.66
C ARG A 123 4.39 -15.19 0.78
N ASN A 124 5.02 -14.16 1.33
CA ASN A 124 5.53 -14.17 2.69
C ASN A 124 4.42 -14.38 3.74
N ILE A 125 3.20 -13.94 3.44
CA ILE A 125 2.04 -14.10 4.33
C ILE A 125 1.38 -15.44 4.16
N LEU A 126 1.40 -16.02 2.95
CA LEU A 126 0.81 -17.32 2.65
C LEU A 126 1.80 -18.49 2.82
N ALA A 127 3.09 -18.22 2.97
CA ALA A 127 4.09 -19.25 3.18
C ALA A 127 3.94 -19.98 4.52
N PRO A 128 3.59 -19.34 5.65
CA PRO A 128 3.23 -20.05 6.88
C PRO A 128 1.87 -20.76 6.80
N ILE A 129 1.73 -21.88 7.50
CA ILE A 129 0.49 -22.68 7.54
C ILE A 129 -0.67 -21.83 8.07
N GLY A 130 -0.51 -21.18 9.22
CA GLY A 130 -1.58 -20.33 9.74
C GLY A 130 -1.87 -19.10 8.88
N GLY A 131 -0.89 -18.65 8.09
CA GLY A 131 -1.09 -17.62 7.08
C GLY A 131 -2.11 -18.05 6.01
N ARG A 132 -1.99 -19.30 5.54
CA ARG A 132 -2.95 -19.94 4.64
C ARG A 132 -4.30 -20.18 5.31
N ASP A 133 -4.32 -20.63 6.55
CA ASP A 133 -5.57 -20.82 7.28
C ASP A 133 -6.32 -19.49 7.45
N TYR A 134 -5.59 -18.43 7.80
CA TYR A 134 -6.15 -17.08 7.94
C TYR A 134 -6.68 -16.58 6.60
N TYR A 135 -5.94 -16.78 5.50
CA TYR A 135 -6.38 -16.43 4.17
C TYR A 135 -7.71 -17.10 3.83
N LYS A 136 -7.78 -18.42 4.00
CA LYS A 136 -8.97 -19.22 3.69
C LYS A 136 -10.19 -18.82 4.51
N GLN A 137 -10.01 -18.49 5.79
CA GLN A 137 -11.12 -18.16 6.69
C GLN A 137 -11.55 -16.70 6.64
N TYR A 138 -10.61 -15.75 6.45
CA TYR A 138 -10.87 -14.31 6.61
C TYR A 138 -10.22 -13.46 5.52
N GLY A 139 -9.00 -13.80 5.11
CA GLY A 139 -8.20 -12.95 4.23
C GLY A 139 -8.74 -12.85 2.80
N ARG A 140 -9.23 -13.95 2.26
CA ARG A 140 -9.75 -14.05 0.89
C ARG A 140 -10.95 -13.12 0.66
N ASP A 141 -11.90 -13.11 1.60
CA ASP A 141 -13.06 -12.22 1.52
C ASP A 141 -12.67 -10.74 1.63
N ARG A 142 -11.65 -10.41 2.43
CA ARG A 142 -11.12 -9.04 2.50
C ARG A 142 -10.53 -8.57 1.18
N PHE A 143 -9.78 -9.42 0.48
CA PHE A 143 -9.26 -9.09 -0.84
C PHE A 143 -10.39 -8.96 -1.87
N ARG A 144 -11.40 -9.82 -1.80
CA ARG A 144 -12.58 -9.76 -2.68
C ARG A 144 -13.36 -8.45 -2.56
N LEU A 145 -13.42 -7.85 -1.36
CA LEU A 145 -14.04 -6.54 -1.17
C LEU A 145 -13.32 -5.40 -1.92
N VAL A 146 -12.11 -5.64 -2.41
CA VAL A 146 -11.25 -4.63 -3.05
C VAL A 146 -11.08 -4.90 -4.53
N SER A 147 -10.73 -6.12 -4.91
CA SER A 147 -10.48 -6.49 -6.30
C SER A 147 -10.54 -8.01 -6.51
N ASP A 148 -11.26 -8.45 -7.54
CA ASP A 148 -11.26 -9.85 -7.98
C ASP A 148 -9.88 -10.29 -8.53
N GLU A 149 -9.12 -9.37 -9.11
CA GLU A 149 -7.76 -9.63 -9.59
C GLU A 149 -6.81 -9.93 -8.41
N LEU A 150 -6.92 -9.17 -7.32
CA LEU A 150 -6.13 -9.41 -6.11
C LEU A 150 -6.45 -10.80 -5.52
N VAL A 151 -7.72 -11.20 -5.55
CA VAL A 151 -8.13 -12.55 -5.15
C VAL A 151 -7.52 -13.60 -6.07
N PHE A 152 -7.58 -13.39 -7.38
CA PHE A 152 -7.00 -14.32 -8.37
C PHE A 152 -5.50 -14.53 -8.12
N ILE A 153 -4.73 -13.45 -7.95
CA ILE A 153 -3.30 -13.50 -7.66
C ILE A 153 -3.04 -14.26 -6.35
N ALA A 154 -3.78 -13.92 -5.29
CA ALA A 154 -3.60 -14.57 -4.00
C ALA A 154 -4.03 -16.05 -3.99
N ASP A 155 -5.08 -16.43 -4.73
CA ASP A 155 -5.51 -17.81 -4.91
C ASP A 155 -4.45 -18.62 -5.67
N GLN A 156 -3.80 -18.04 -6.70
CA GLN A 156 -2.71 -18.70 -7.41
C GLN A 156 -1.51 -18.99 -6.49
N ILE A 157 -1.10 -17.99 -5.70
CA ILE A 157 -0.01 -18.15 -4.72
C ILE A 157 -0.40 -19.15 -3.62
N TYR A 158 -1.67 -19.14 -3.18
CA TYR A 158 -2.17 -20.09 -2.21
C TYR A 158 -2.05 -21.53 -2.71
N GLU A 159 -2.46 -21.80 -3.95
CA GLU A 159 -2.35 -23.14 -4.55
C GLU A 159 -0.88 -23.53 -4.79
N GLU A 160 -0.01 -22.59 -5.17
CA GLU A 160 1.45 -22.82 -5.27
C GLU A 160 2.04 -23.28 -3.93
N LEU A 161 1.61 -22.67 -2.83
CA LEU A 161 2.14 -22.90 -1.49
C LEU A 161 1.35 -23.93 -0.68
N ARG A 162 0.31 -24.54 -1.25
CA ARG A 162 -0.63 -25.39 -0.51
C ARG A 162 0.07 -26.53 0.22
N ASP A 163 1.01 -27.18 -0.48
CA ASP A 163 1.76 -28.33 0.01
C ASP A 163 3.16 -27.92 0.54
N SER A 164 3.43 -26.61 0.62
CA SER A 164 4.72 -26.07 1.08
C SER A 164 4.84 -26.08 2.61
N THR A 165 5.96 -26.62 3.11
CA THR A 165 6.29 -26.77 4.53
C THR A 165 7.36 -25.79 5.02
N VAL A 166 7.63 -24.71 4.27
CA VAL A 166 8.74 -23.78 4.48
C VAL A 166 8.89 -23.28 5.94
N PHE A 167 7.79 -23.16 6.70
CA PHE A 167 7.84 -22.77 8.11
C PHE A 167 7.59 -23.89 9.13
N SER A 168 7.20 -25.12 8.74
CA SER A 168 7.06 -26.22 9.72
C SER A 168 8.42 -26.71 10.22
N ASN A 169 9.46 -26.64 9.38
CA ASN A 169 10.78 -27.23 9.67
C ASN A 169 11.69 -26.35 10.55
N VAL A 170 11.28 -25.10 10.85
CA VAL A 170 12.09 -24.18 11.66
C VAL A 170 11.98 -24.51 13.15
N ASN A 171 10.84 -25.01 13.63
CA ASN A 171 10.65 -25.34 15.06
C ASN A 171 11.06 -26.78 15.45
N GLU A 172 11.13 -27.72 14.50
CA GLU A 172 11.70 -29.06 14.79
C GLU A 172 13.20 -28.96 15.18
N ASN A 173 13.93 -28.02 14.59
CA ASN A 173 15.34 -27.81 14.89
C ASN A 173 15.61 -27.03 16.20
N VAL A 174 14.60 -26.33 16.73
CA VAL A 174 14.70 -25.61 18.01
C VAL A 174 14.34 -26.53 19.18
N THR A 175 13.41 -27.46 18.98
CA THR A 175 13.05 -28.48 19.99
C THR A 175 14.07 -29.62 20.09
N ALA A 176 14.82 -29.92 19.02
CA ALA A 176 15.88 -30.92 19.03
C ALA A 176 17.21 -30.46 19.67
N LYS A 177 17.29 -29.22 20.18
CA LYS A 177 18.50 -28.63 20.79
C LYS A 177 18.37 -28.30 22.29
N ASN A 178 17.31 -28.76 22.96
CA ASN A 178 17.21 -28.72 24.43
C ASN A 178 17.56 -30.06 25.05
#